data_AF-A0A7Y7CW49-F1
#
_entry.id   AF-A0A7Y7CW49-F1
#
_cell.length_a   1.000
_cell.length_b   1.000
_cell.length_c   1.000
_cell.angle_alpha   90.00
_cell.angle_beta   90.00
_cell.angle_gamma   90.00
#
_symmetry.space_group_name_H-M   'P 1'
#
loop_
_entity.id
_entity.type
_entity.pdbx_description
1 polymer ?
#
loop_
_entity_poly.entity_id
_entity_poly.type
_entity_poly.pdbx_seq_one_letter_code
_entity_poly.pdbx_strand_id
1 'polypeptide(L)'
;MKYILPLLFIALGFKASAQPVLYDAQESARALEGGILVVRLFWQKDRVEHLRRSGSVSEYEQVVEEINDYNTKIIEAFRSHYSFGDVAFMDSDDSRLLIEGEWEGILQDYDGNVLEIEPTDYLVADFSQTKNMSLRGLNLWQWDGQHWVNPPSPFPSFVSKYGFMGFYTRTPAEVVEKWSDLLMGR
;
A
#
# COMPACT_ATOMS: atom_id res chain seq x y z
N MET A 1 40.84 -49.34 -17.43
CA MET A 1 40.68 -47.87 -17.36
C MET A 1 39.34 -47.50 -17.96
N LYS A 2 38.36 -47.14 -17.13
CA LYS A 2 37.09 -46.51 -17.56
C LYS A 2 36.84 -45.36 -16.59
N TYR A 3 37.14 -44.15 -17.02
CA TYR A 3 36.82 -42.93 -16.27
C TYR A 3 35.36 -42.60 -16.55
N ILE A 4 34.52 -42.67 -15.52
CA ILE A 4 33.19 -42.07 -15.52
C ILE A 4 33.37 -40.72 -14.84
N LEU A 5 33.38 -39.65 -15.63
CA LEU A 5 33.38 -38.28 -15.13
C LEU A 5 31.90 -37.86 -14.96
N PRO A 6 31.41 -37.57 -13.75
CA PRO A 6 30.03 -37.14 -13.56
C PRO A 6 29.86 -35.69 -14.03
N LEU A 7 28.79 -35.45 -14.79
CA LEU A 7 28.32 -34.12 -15.16
C LEU A 7 28.05 -33.29 -13.90
N LEU A 8 28.76 -32.17 -13.77
CA LEU A 8 28.49 -31.12 -12.79
C LEU A 8 27.24 -30.35 -13.26
N PHE A 9 26.06 -30.67 -12.71
CA PHE A 9 24.89 -29.80 -12.86
C PHE A 9 25.10 -28.55 -12.01
N ILE A 10 25.56 -27.48 -12.64
CA ILE A 10 25.52 -26.14 -12.05
C ILE A 10 24.04 -25.74 -12.00
N ALA A 11 23.43 -25.90 -10.83
CA ALA A 11 22.16 -25.28 -10.51
C ALA A 11 22.39 -23.76 -10.41
N LEU A 12 22.30 -23.07 -11.55
CA LEU A 12 22.08 -21.64 -11.57
C LEU A 12 20.70 -21.41 -10.96
N GLY A 13 20.70 -21.07 -9.66
CA GLY A 13 19.53 -20.51 -9.00
C GLY A 13 19.16 -19.23 -9.73
N PHE A 14 18.18 -19.30 -10.61
CA PHE A 14 17.48 -18.13 -11.09
C PHE A 14 16.83 -17.50 -9.87
N LYS A 15 17.43 -16.44 -9.33
CA LYS A 15 16.63 -15.45 -8.61
C LYS A 15 15.67 -14.90 -9.65
N ALA A 16 14.42 -15.35 -9.61
CA ALA A 16 13.34 -14.73 -10.35
C ALA A 16 13.18 -13.31 -9.78
N SER A 17 13.96 -12.37 -10.30
CA SER A 17 13.64 -10.96 -10.17
C SER A 17 12.33 -10.78 -10.93
N ALA A 18 11.23 -10.61 -10.18
CA ALA A 18 9.95 -10.22 -10.75
C ALA A 18 10.19 -9.04 -11.70
N GLN A 19 9.98 -9.25 -12.99
CA GLN A 19 10.06 -8.17 -13.95
C GLN A 19 8.88 -7.24 -13.69
N PRO A 20 9.09 -5.91 -13.73
CA PRO A 20 7.99 -4.99 -13.58
C PRO A 20 7.06 -5.10 -14.78
N VAL A 21 5.87 -5.68 -14.56
CA VAL A 21 4.80 -5.66 -15.54
C VAL A 21 4.08 -4.33 -15.37
N LEU A 22 4.10 -3.50 -16.42
CA LEU A 22 3.24 -2.32 -16.47
C LEU A 22 1.81 -2.81 -16.69
N TYR A 23 1.05 -2.90 -15.60
CA TYR A 23 -0.33 -3.36 -15.66
C TYR A 23 -1.21 -2.42 -16.47
N ASP A 24 -1.97 -2.98 -17.42
CA ASP A 24 -3.16 -2.30 -17.92
C ASP A 24 -4.27 -2.31 -16.84
N ALA A 25 -5.38 -1.61 -17.09
CA ALA A 25 -6.43 -1.49 -16.08
C ALA A 25 -7.06 -2.84 -15.69
N GLN A 26 -7.11 -3.82 -16.60
CA GLN A 26 -7.61 -5.15 -16.30
C GLN A 26 -6.61 -5.93 -15.46
N GLU A 27 -5.32 -5.80 -15.75
CA GLU A 27 -4.28 -6.43 -14.96
C GLU A 27 -4.19 -5.84 -13.55
N SER A 28 -4.38 -4.53 -13.38
CA SER A 28 -4.49 -3.92 -12.04
C SER A 28 -5.68 -4.48 -11.25
N ALA A 29 -6.82 -4.74 -11.92
CA ALA A 29 -7.96 -5.40 -11.28
C ALA A 29 -7.65 -6.86 -10.91
N ARG A 30 -6.97 -7.61 -11.79
CA ARG A 30 -6.54 -8.99 -11.51
C ARG A 30 -5.52 -9.07 -10.38
N ALA A 31 -4.59 -8.11 -10.30
CA ALA A 31 -3.63 -8.01 -9.21
C ALA A 31 -4.32 -7.82 -7.85
N LEU A 32 -5.48 -7.15 -7.82
CA LEU A 32 -6.30 -7.07 -6.60
C LEU A 32 -7.16 -8.32 -6.35
N GLU A 33 -7.64 -8.98 -7.41
CA GLU A 33 -8.52 -10.16 -7.28
C GLU A 33 -7.74 -11.41 -6.84
N GLY A 34 -6.52 -11.60 -7.36
CA GLY A 34 -5.66 -12.75 -7.06
C GLY A 34 -4.46 -12.44 -6.17
N GLY A 35 -4.27 -11.18 -5.79
CA GLY A 35 -3.17 -10.70 -4.98
C GLY A 35 -3.66 -9.97 -3.73
N ILE A 36 -2.93 -8.93 -3.30
CA ILE A 36 -3.24 -8.19 -2.07
C ILE A 36 -3.21 -6.67 -2.28
N LEU A 37 -4.13 -5.97 -1.62
CA LEU A 37 -4.03 -4.53 -1.48
C LEU A 37 -3.21 -4.18 -0.23
N VAL A 38 -2.05 -3.56 -0.43
CA VAL A 38 -1.22 -3.06 0.68
C VAL A 38 -1.57 -1.60 0.97
N VAL A 39 -2.19 -1.35 2.12
CA VAL A 39 -2.59 -0.01 2.57
C VAL A 39 -1.47 0.58 3.43
N ARG A 40 -0.89 1.67 2.96
CA ARG A 40 0.13 2.43 3.69
C ARG A 40 -0.52 3.28 4.77
N LEU A 41 -0.20 2.98 6.01
CA LEU A 41 -0.54 3.76 7.18
C LEU A 41 0.38 4.98 7.27
N PHE A 42 -0.19 6.08 7.73
CA PHE A 42 0.46 7.37 7.76
C PHE A 42 1.48 7.45 8.90
N TRP A 43 2.68 7.94 8.59
CA TRP A 43 3.69 8.25 9.60
C TRP A 43 4.40 9.57 9.28
N GLN A 44 4.64 10.41 10.29
CA GLN A 44 5.41 11.66 10.17
C GLN A 44 6.77 11.53 10.84
N LYS A 45 7.62 10.60 10.37
CA LYS A 45 8.90 10.25 11.00
C LYS A 45 9.72 11.47 11.43
N ASP A 46 9.95 12.41 10.51
CA ASP A 46 10.79 13.58 10.76
C ASP A 46 10.24 14.47 11.87
N ARG A 47 8.91 14.71 11.88
CA ARG A 47 8.26 15.53 12.91
C ARG A 47 8.30 14.83 14.27
N VAL A 48 7.92 13.55 14.29
CA VAL A 48 7.89 12.73 15.52
C VAL A 48 9.29 12.65 16.14
N GLU A 49 10.30 12.38 15.32
CA GLU A 49 11.69 12.27 15.77
C GLU A 49 12.26 13.63 16.22
N HIS A 50 11.90 14.72 15.55
CA HIS A 50 12.27 16.07 15.99
C HIS A 50 11.68 16.39 17.37
N LEU A 51 10.38 16.17 17.57
CA LEU A 51 9.71 16.41 18.84
C LEU A 51 10.33 15.56 19.96
N ARG A 52 10.59 14.28 19.68
CA ARG A 52 11.26 13.36 20.61
C ARG A 52 12.63 13.88 21.04
N ARG A 53 13.45 14.35 20.10
CA ARG A 53 14.80 14.89 20.38
C ARG A 53 14.78 16.23 21.11
N SER A 54 13.76 17.06 20.85
CA SER A 54 13.61 18.37 21.49
C SER A 54 13.18 18.29 22.96
N GLY A 55 12.70 17.12 23.42
CA GLY A 55 12.19 16.93 24.77
C GLY A 55 10.75 17.43 24.97
N SER A 56 10.06 17.83 23.90
CA SER A 56 8.64 18.21 23.91
C SER A 56 7.73 16.98 24.06
N VAL A 57 7.73 16.34 25.23
CA VAL A 57 7.02 15.07 25.49
C VAL A 57 5.52 15.18 25.19
N SER A 58 4.85 16.23 25.67
CA SER A 58 3.40 16.39 25.46
C SER A 58 3.02 16.57 23.99
N GLU A 59 3.80 17.33 23.22
CA GLU A 59 3.55 17.51 21.77
C GLU A 59 3.85 16.23 21.00
N TYR A 60 4.88 15.49 21.39
CA TYR A 60 5.18 14.17 20.84
C TYR A 60 4.01 13.20 21.04
N GLU A 61 3.51 13.08 22.28
CA GLU A 61 2.39 12.19 22.61
C GLU A 61 1.13 12.57 21.83
N GLN A 62 0.79 13.86 21.77
CA GLN A 62 -0.37 14.33 21.01
C GLN A 62 -0.25 13.99 19.52
N VAL A 63 0.92 14.21 18.91
CA VAL A 63 1.12 13.90 17.48
C VAL A 63 1.03 12.41 17.21
N VAL A 64 1.58 11.57 18.09
CA VAL A 64 1.48 10.10 17.96
C VAL A 64 0.03 9.65 18.12
N GLU A 65 -0.72 10.19 19.09
CA GLU A 65 -2.14 9.90 19.27
C GLU A 65 -2.96 10.30 18.03
N GLU A 66 -2.75 11.50 17.48
CA GLU A 66 -3.42 11.97 16.26
C GLU A 66 -3.15 11.06 15.05
N ILE A 67 -1.92 10.57 14.91
CA ILE A 67 -1.53 9.63 13.85
C ILE A 67 -2.23 8.29 14.05
N ASN A 68 -2.20 7.74 15.26
CA ASN A 68 -2.82 6.45 15.59
C ASN A 68 -4.34 6.49 15.40
N ASP A 69 -4.99 7.56 15.83
CA ASP A 69 -6.42 7.80 15.62
C ASP A 69 -6.78 7.84 14.14
N TYR A 70 -5.93 8.47 13.32
CA TYR A 70 -6.16 8.54 11.89
C TYR A 70 -5.94 7.19 11.20
N ASN A 71 -4.88 6.47 11.55
CA ASN A 71 -4.60 5.13 11.01
C ASN A 71 -5.68 4.13 11.40
N THR A 72 -6.19 4.18 12.64
CA THR A 72 -7.33 3.37 13.08
C THR A 72 -8.55 3.60 12.20
N LYS A 73 -8.86 4.87 11.86
CA LYS A 73 -9.98 5.20 10.96
C LYS A 73 -9.77 4.67 9.54
N ILE A 74 -8.53 4.57 9.07
CA ILE A 74 -8.21 3.97 7.77
C ILE A 74 -8.44 2.46 7.82
N ILE A 75 -7.91 1.78 8.83
CA ILE A 75 -8.06 0.33 9.01
C ILE A 75 -9.55 -0.04 9.06
N GLU A 76 -10.33 0.65 9.89
CA GLU A 76 -11.78 0.41 10.02
C GLU A 76 -12.55 0.72 8.74
N ALA A 77 -12.12 1.72 7.97
CA ALA A 77 -12.72 2.03 6.66
C ALA A 77 -12.54 0.87 5.67
N PHE A 78 -11.33 0.31 5.58
CA PHE A 78 -11.08 -0.86 4.73
C PHE A 78 -11.80 -2.10 5.25
N ARG A 79 -11.84 -2.30 6.58
CA ARG A 79 -12.55 -3.43 7.21
C ARG A 79 -14.04 -3.44 6.88
N SER A 80 -14.65 -2.25 6.89
CA SER A 80 -16.10 -2.12 6.76
C SER A 80 -16.60 -2.04 5.31
N HIS A 81 -15.78 -1.49 4.40
CA HIS A 81 -16.25 -1.09 3.07
C HIS A 81 -15.52 -1.74 1.90
N TYR A 82 -14.35 -2.33 2.09
CA TYR A 82 -13.62 -2.98 1.01
C TYR A 82 -13.85 -4.48 1.02
N SER A 83 -14.32 -5.03 -0.10
CA SER A 83 -14.64 -6.45 -0.23
C SER A 83 -14.15 -7.07 -1.55
N PHE A 84 -13.28 -6.38 -2.29
CA PHE A 84 -12.86 -6.84 -3.62
C PHE A 84 -11.77 -7.91 -3.57
N GLY A 85 -10.90 -7.86 -2.55
CA GLY A 85 -9.79 -8.79 -2.37
C GLY A 85 -9.21 -8.68 -0.96
N ASP A 86 -8.06 -9.32 -0.75
CA ASP A 86 -7.36 -9.29 0.53
C ASP A 86 -6.68 -7.94 0.77
N VAL A 87 -6.54 -7.58 2.05
CA VAL A 87 -5.92 -6.33 2.49
C VAL A 87 -4.87 -6.61 3.55
N ALA A 88 -3.71 -5.98 3.41
CA ALA A 88 -2.73 -5.85 4.48
C ALA A 88 -2.42 -4.37 4.71
N PHE A 89 -1.94 -4.05 5.91
CA PHE A 89 -1.48 -2.72 6.27
C PHE A 89 0.03 -2.73 6.48
N MET A 90 0.65 -1.58 6.23
CA MET A 90 2.10 -1.40 6.33
C MET A 90 2.40 0.04 6.75
N ASP A 91 3.45 0.27 7.53
CA ASP A 91 3.91 1.63 7.81
C ASP A 91 4.46 2.31 6.54
N SER A 92 4.20 3.60 6.36
CA SER A 92 4.61 4.31 5.13
C SER A 92 6.11 4.27 4.86
N ASP A 93 6.93 4.08 5.90
CA ASP A 93 8.39 4.00 5.84
C ASP A 93 8.92 2.69 5.23
N ASP A 94 8.14 1.60 5.27
CA ASP A 94 8.57 0.26 4.84
C ASP A 94 8.35 -0.02 3.36
N SER A 95 7.96 1.01 2.59
CA SER A 95 7.66 0.89 1.15
C SER A 95 8.83 0.35 0.34
N ARG A 96 10.07 0.58 0.80
CA ARG A 96 11.27 0.06 0.14
C ARG A 96 11.40 -1.45 0.32
N LEU A 97 11.14 -1.95 1.52
CA LEU A 97 11.18 -3.38 1.85
C LEU A 97 10.12 -4.14 1.02
N LEU A 98 8.93 -3.54 0.88
CA LEU A 98 7.88 -4.07 -0.01
C LEU A 98 8.35 -4.21 -1.46
N ILE A 99 9.01 -3.18 -2.02
CA ILE A 99 9.54 -3.22 -3.40
C ILE A 99 10.66 -4.26 -3.56
N GLU A 100 11.52 -4.39 -2.54
CA GLU A 100 12.68 -5.29 -2.56
C GLU A 100 12.28 -6.76 -2.32
N GLY A 101 10.99 -7.03 -2.01
CA GLY A 101 10.46 -8.37 -1.74
C GLY A 101 10.77 -8.86 -0.33
N GLU A 102 11.21 -7.97 0.56
CA GLU A 102 11.54 -8.26 1.96
C GLU A 102 10.30 -8.04 2.83
N TRP A 103 9.28 -8.89 2.68
CA TRP A 103 7.95 -8.70 3.29
C TRP A 103 7.82 -9.20 4.73
N GLU A 104 8.83 -9.93 5.23
CA GLU A 104 8.83 -10.48 6.59
C GLU A 104 8.68 -9.36 7.63
N GLY A 105 7.62 -9.44 8.44
CA GLY A 105 7.38 -8.51 9.56
C GLY A 105 6.86 -7.11 9.22
N ILE A 106 6.68 -6.74 7.94
CA ILE A 106 6.25 -5.36 7.56
C ILE A 106 4.75 -5.25 7.26
N LEU A 107 4.07 -6.39 7.07
CA LEU A 107 2.64 -6.45 6.80
C LEU A 107 1.88 -6.86 8.05
N GLN A 108 0.72 -6.24 8.26
CA GLN A 108 -0.17 -6.57 9.35
C GLN A 108 -1.63 -6.69 8.89
N ASP A 109 -2.41 -7.47 9.62
CA ASP A 109 -3.85 -7.62 9.41
C ASP A 109 -4.64 -6.43 9.98
N TYR A 110 -5.97 -6.54 9.94
CA TYR A 110 -6.86 -5.51 10.47
C TYR A 110 -6.74 -5.32 12.00
N ASP A 111 -6.23 -6.29 12.74
CA ASP A 111 -6.08 -6.25 14.20
C ASP A 111 -4.65 -5.86 14.62
N GLY A 112 -3.76 -5.60 13.65
CA GLY A 112 -2.36 -5.26 13.89
C GLY A 112 -1.47 -6.47 14.16
N ASN A 113 -1.93 -7.69 13.88
CA ASN A 113 -1.07 -8.86 13.94
C ASN A 113 -0.21 -8.94 12.68
N VAL A 114 1.06 -9.31 12.82
CA VAL A 114 1.96 -9.52 11.69
C VAL A 114 1.41 -10.62 10.77
N LEU A 115 1.36 -10.32 9.48
CA LEU A 115 0.99 -11.24 8.41
C LEU A 115 2.24 -11.76 7.72
N GLU A 116 2.48 -13.06 7.87
CA GLU A 116 3.54 -13.77 7.15
C GLU A 116 2.97 -14.33 5.84
N ILE A 117 3.15 -13.56 4.76
CA ILE A 117 2.73 -13.95 3.41
C ILE A 117 3.91 -13.89 2.45
N GLU A 118 3.94 -14.83 1.51
CA GLU A 118 4.93 -14.81 0.43
C GLU A 118 4.65 -13.61 -0.50
N PRO A 119 5.69 -12.94 -1.04
CA PRO A 119 5.52 -11.90 -2.03
C PRO A 119 4.64 -12.34 -3.20
N THR A 120 3.57 -11.60 -3.44
CA THR A 120 2.57 -11.85 -4.48
C THR A 120 2.28 -10.57 -5.26
N ASP A 121 1.40 -10.61 -6.26
CA ASP A 121 0.93 -9.42 -6.94
C ASP A 121 0.23 -8.47 -5.97
N TYR A 122 0.52 -7.18 -6.08
CA TYR A 122 -0.03 -6.19 -5.16
C TYR A 122 -0.27 -4.84 -5.83
N LEU A 123 -1.20 -4.09 -5.25
CA LEU A 123 -1.29 -2.64 -5.41
C LEU A 123 -1.10 -1.98 -4.06
N VAL A 124 -0.65 -0.73 -4.07
CA VAL A 124 -0.48 0.08 -2.87
C VAL A 124 -1.53 1.16 -2.81
N ALA A 125 -2.22 1.28 -1.68
CA ALA A 125 -3.14 2.38 -1.39
C ALA A 125 -2.55 3.33 -0.35
N ASP A 126 -2.74 4.64 -0.51
CA ASP A 126 -2.42 5.61 0.54
C ASP A 126 -3.35 6.84 0.59
N PHE A 127 -3.51 7.40 1.78
CA PHE A 127 -4.24 8.66 1.99
C PHE A 127 -3.30 9.87 1.89
N SER A 128 -2.91 10.20 0.66
CA SER A 128 -1.92 11.24 0.38
C SER A 128 -2.44 12.36 -0.52
N GLN A 129 -1.60 13.37 -0.74
CA GLN A 129 -1.87 14.47 -1.67
C GLN A 129 -1.31 14.13 -3.05
N THR A 130 -2.11 14.31 -4.11
CA THR A 130 -1.65 14.13 -5.49
C THR A 130 -0.55 15.14 -5.82
N LYS A 131 0.51 14.71 -6.52
CA LYS A 131 1.65 15.58 -6.90
C LYS A 131 1.25 16.82 -7.71
N ASN A 132 0.24 16.71 -8.58
CA ASN A 132 -0.05 17.73 -9.60
C ASN A 132 -1.20 18.68 -9.25
N MET A 133 -2.17 18.25 -8.43
CA MET A 133 -3.41 19.01 -8.21
C MET A 133 -3.60 19.47 -6.76
N SER A 134 -2.67 19.16 -5.86
CA SER A 134 -2.80 19.41 -4.42
C SER A 134 -4.07 18.85 -3.78
N LEU A 135 -4.75 17.91 -4.44
CA LEU A 135 -5.94 17.25 -3.92
C LEU A 135 -5.54 16.13 -2.98
N ARG A 136 -6.23 16.02 -1.84
CA ARG A 136 -6.03 14.95 -0.87
C ARG A 136 -7.12 13.90 -1.04
N GLY A 137 -6.77 12.63 -0.95
CA GLY A 137 -7.70 11.53 -1.14
C GLY A 137 -7.02 10.18 -0.96
N LEU A 138 -7.73 9.13 -1.35
CA LEU A 138 -7.16 7.78 -1.50
C LEU A 138 -6.50 7.69 -2.88
N ASN A 139 -5.22 7.34 -2.93
CA ASN A 139 -4.48 7.10 -4.17
C ASN A 139 -4.07 5.63 -4.24
N LEU A 140 -4.12 5.08 -5.45
CA LEU A 140 -3.67 3.72 -5.74
C LEU A 140 -2.43 3.80 -6.62
N TRP A 141 -1.46 2.95 -6.31
CA TRP A 141 -0.15 2.92 -6.92
C TRP A 141 0.22 1.49 -7.30
N GLN A 142 0.95 1.37 -8.39
CA GLN A 142 1.69 0.17 -8.78
C GLN A 142 3.16 0.54 -8.99
N TRP A 143 4.04 -0.42 -8.76
CA TRP A 143 5.46 -0.26 -9.00
C TRP A 143 5.79 -0.69 -10.43
N ASP A 144 6.35 0.21 -11.25
CA ASP A 144 6.75 -0.11 -12.63
C ASP A 144 8.22 -0.55 -12.76
N GLY A 145 8.87 -0.88 -11.63
CA GLY A 145 10.29 -1.22 -11.57
C GLY A 145 11.22 -0.04 -11.30
N GLN A 146 10.73 1.19 -11.47
CA GLN A 146 11.52 2.40 -11.28
C GLN A 146 10.80 3.46 -10.43
N HIS A 147 9.49 3.57 -10.56
CA HIS A 147 8.67 4.59 -9.93
C HIS A 147 7.32 4.03 -9.50
N TRP A 148 6.75 4.65 -8.47
CA TRP A 148 5.33 4.51 -8.17
C TRP A 148 4.53 5.28 -9.20
N VAL A 149 3.68 4.56 -9.93
CA VAL A 149 2.78 5.11 -10.94
C VAL A 149 1.35 4.76 -10.60
N ASN A 150 0.40 5.60 -10.99
CA ASN A 150 -1.01 5.27 -10.83
C ASN A 150 -1.41 4.20 -11.87
N PRO A 151 -2.26 3.23 -11.51
CA PRO A 151 -2.91 2.35 -12.48
C PRO A 151 -3.59 3.16 -13.59
N PRO A 152 -3.51 2.70 -14.86
CA PRO A 152 -4.10 3.42 -15.98
C PRO A 152 -5.64 3.36 -15.97
N SER A 153 -6.26 4.37 -16.58
CA SER A 153 -7.71 4.40 -16.82
C SER A 153 -8.17 3.17 -17.63
N PRO A 154 -9.36 2.60 -17.38
CA PRO A 154 -10.44 3.08 -16.51
C PRO A 154 -10.32 2.70 -15.01
N PHE A 155 -9.18 2.20 -14.54
CA PHE A 155 -9.03 1.85 -13.13
C PHE A 155 -9.22 3.08 -12.22
N PRO A 156 -9.99 2.99 -11.12
CA PRO A 156 -10.21 4.12 -10.21
C PRO A 156 -8.98 4.36 -9.33
N SER A 157 -7.94 4.97 -9.88
CA SER A 157 -6.66 5.16 -9.19
C SER A 157 -6.64 6.29 -8.16
N PHE A 158 -7.70 7.11 -8.09
CA PHE A 158 -7.83 8.18 -7.12
C PHE A 158 -9.29 8.45 -6.73
N VAL A 159 -9.54 8.62 -5.43
CA VAL A 159 -10.81 9.16 -4.91
C VAL A 159 -10.54 10.33 -3.98
N SER A 160 -11.05 11.50 -4.37
CA SER A 160 -10.90 12.74 -3.61
C SER A 160 -11.61 12.68 -2.26
N LYS A 161 -10.95 13.18 -1.23
CA LYS A 161 -11.56 13.49 0.07
C LYS A 161 -12.61 14.60 -0.05
N TYR A 162 -12.53 15.46 -1.06
CA TYR A 162 -13.45 16.57 -1.23
C TYR A 162 -14.71 16.18 -2.02
N GLY A 163 -15.86 16.53 -1.45
CA GLY A 163 -17.18 16.35 -2.02
C GLY A 163 -17.48 17.25 -3.22
N PHE A 164 -18.74 17.28 -3.66
CA PHE A 164 -19.22 18.16 -4.73
C PHE A 164 -18.70 19.60 -4.55
N MET A 165 -17.93 20.09 -5.54
CA MET A 165 -17.23 21.39 -5.55
C MET A 165 -16.42 21.73 -4.27
N GLY A 166 -16.05 20.74 -3.46
CA GLY A 166 -15.37 20.96 -2.18
C GLY A 166 -16.25 21.46 -1.03
N PHE A 167 -17.58 21.43 -1.17
CA PHE A 167 -18.50 21.89 -0.10
C PHE A 167 -18.51 21.02 1.15
N TYR A 168 -17.98 19.80 1.08
CA TYR A 168 -17.83 18.92 2.23
C TYR A 168 -16.56 18.08 2.11
N THR A 169 -16.11 17.56 3.25
CA THR A 169 -15.00 16.61 3.31
C THR A 169 -15.52 15.24 3.70
N ARG A 170 -15.02 14.22 3.01
CA ARG A 170 -15.28 12.81 3.29
C ARG A 170 -14.38 12.32 4.41
N THR A 171 -14.91 11.43 5.23
CA THR A 171 -14.17 10.56 6.14
C THR A 171 -13.41 9.48 5.34
N PRO A 172 -12.41 8.80 5.95
CA PRO A 172 -11.78 7.64 5.32
C PRO A 172 -12.80 6.59 4.87
N ALA A 173 -13.82 6.30 5.69
CA ALA A 173 -14.91 5.38 5.39
C ALA A 173 -15.62 5.73 4.07
N GLU A 174 -16.12 6.96 3.93
CA GLU A 174 -16.81 7.41 2.71
C GLU A 174 -15.91 7.44 1.46
N VAL A 175 -14.59 7.62 1.64
CA VAL A 175 -13.64 7.56 0.52
C VAL A 175 -13.42 6.11 0.08
N VAL A 176 -13.23 5.18 1.03
CA VAL A 176 -13.03 3.76 0.74
C VAL A 176 -14.30 3.14 0.15
N GLU A 177 -15.47 3.43 0.72
CA GLU A 177 -16.76 3.01 0.20
C GLU A 177 -16.93 3.42 -1.26
N LYS A 178 -16.76 4.72 -1.54
CA LYS A 178 -16.85 5.24 -2.90
C LYS A 178 -15.84 4.60 -3.85
N TRP A 179 -14.61 4.38 -3.40
CA TRP A 179 -13.61 3.70 -4.22
C TRP A 179 -14.00 2.25 -4.52
N SER A 180 -14.49 1.54 -3.51
CA SER A 180 -14.95 0.16 -3.65
C SER A 180 -16.12 0.06 -4.64
N ASP A 181 -17.10 0.95 -4.55
CA ASP A 181 -18.20 1.01 -5.51
C ASP A 181 -17.71 1.25 -6.95
N LEU A 182 -16.78 2.20 -7.16
CA LEU A 182 -16.17 2.44 -8.47
C LEU A 182 -15.45 1.20 -9.01
N LEU A 183 -14.72 0.49 -8.16
CA LEU A 183 -13.99 -0.73 -8.53
C LEU A 183 -14.94 -1.85 -8.95
N MET A 184 -16.11 -1.94 -8.31
CA MET A 184 -17.15 -2.92 -8.60
C MET A 184 -18.17 -2.47 -9.67
N GLY A 185 -18.02 -1.27 -10.23
CA GLY A 185 -18.92 -0.72 -11.23
C GLY A 185 -20.33 -0.38 -10.71
N ARG A 186 -20.44 0.04 -9.45
CA ARG A 186 -21.69 0.43 -8.79
C ARG A 186 -21.90 1.95 -8.76
#